data_AF-A0A355Q6W3-F1
#
_entry.id   AF-A0A355Q6W3-F1
#
_cell.length_a   1.000
_cell.length_b   1.000
_cell.length_c   1.000
_cell.angle_alpha   90.00
_cell.angle_beta   90.00
_cell.angle_gamma   90.00
#
_symmetry.space_group_name_H-M   'P 1'
#
loop_
_entity.id
_entity.type
_entity.pdbx_description
1 polymer ?
#
loop_
_entity_poly.entity_id
_entity_poly.type
_entity_poly.pdbx_seq_one_letter_code
_entity_poly.pdbx_strand_id
1 'polypeptide(L)'
;MPGPPNSIPEKSRTPKDQKSVSISILKSAGVVTIFTLLSRIMGAVRDLFIANIFGAGLVTDAFIQAFTIPNVFRRLTAEGSMTLAFLPIYTEIREQRSAEEAKRFASRVLGLVLFGTGLICALGMIFSPQLVWLFAAGFAEDAEKFQLTTDLNRLMFPYLILVSVVAWSMGILNAEKRFAAPAAAPIFLNLAIIGGAISLAPWLERPIEGLGWGVLLGGLLQVFLQIPSLFRVEQPLLPKIFWLDPEVKRLLKLLGPSLFGVAVYQINIIILRNLASFLPDGQVTYYY
;
A
#
# COMPACT_ATOMS: atom_id res chain seq x y z
N MET A 1 -50.12 -15.31 27.70
CA MET A 1 -48.86 -15.43 26.95
C MET A 1 -48.82 -14.32 25.90
N PRO A 2 -47.83 -13.41 25.91
CA PRO A 2 -47.68 -12.38 24.88
C PRO A 2 -47.10 -13.02 23.60
N GLY A 3 -47.68 -12.72 22.44
CA GLY A 3 -47.22 -13.20 21.13
C GLY A 3 -45.86 -12.62 20.72
N PRO A 4 -45.16 -13.25 19.75
CA PRO A 4 -43.82 -12.82 19.34
C PRO A 4 -43.84 -11.44 18.65
N PRO A 5 -42.73 -10.68 18.71
CA PRO A 5 -42.66 -9.33 18.14
C PRO A 5 -42.79 -9.36 16.62
N ASN A 6 -43.52 -8.37 16.08
CA ASN A 6 -43.63 -8.06 14.66
C ASN A 6 -42.28 -8.20 13.94
N SER A 7 -42.22 -9.14 13.00
CA SER A 7 -41.17 -9.19 11.99
C SER A 7 -41.25 -7.93 11.14
N ILE A 8 -40.15 -7.18 11.09
CA ILE A 8 -39.98 -6.07 10.16
C ILE A 8 -40.12 -6.66 8.74
N PRO A 9 -40.99 -6.14 7.86
CA PRO A 9 -41.13 -6.68 6.52
C PRO A 9 -39.83 -6.44 5.74
N GLU A 10 -39.17 -7.53 5.37
CA GLU A 10 -38.04 -7.54 4.46
C GLU A 10 -38.53 -7.02 3.10
N LYS A 11 -38.20 -5.76 2.77
CA LYS A 11 -38.52 -5.17 1.46
C LYS A 11 -37.89 -6.03 0.37
N SER A 12 -38.71 -6.86 -0.30
CA SER A 12 -38.31 -7.63 -1.46
C SER A 12 -37.90 -6.66 -2.58
N ARG A 13 -36.61 -6.67 -2.94
CA ARG A 13 -36.08 -5.84 -4.03
C ARG A 13 -36.69 -6.32 -5.35
N THR A 14 -37.16 -5.40 -6.18
CA THR A 14 -37.79 -5.77 -7.45
C THR A 14 -36.76 -6.37 -8.44
N PRO A 15 -37.17 -7.18 -9.43
CA PRO A 15 -36.26 -7.73 -10.44
C PRO A 15 -35.47 -6.66 -11.22
N LYS A 16 -36.03 -5.44 -11.33
CA LYS A 16 -35.40 -4.28 -11.96
C LYS A 16 -34.30 -3.68 -11.07
N ASP A 17 -34.51 -3.66 -9.75
CA ASP A 17 -33.49 -3.26 -8.76
C ASP A 17 -32.33 -4.26 -8.74
N GLN A 18 -32.62 -5.57 -8.82
CA GLN A 18 -31.57 -6.59 -8.90
C GLN A 18 -30.74 -6.47 -10.19
N LYS A 19 -31.36 -6.26 -11.35
CA LYS A 19 -30.63 -6.06 -12.63
C LYS A 19 -29.75 -4.79 -12.60
N SER A 20 -30.26 -3.68 -12.07
CA SER A 20 -29.50 -2.43 -12.01
C SER A 20 -28.30 -2.52 -11.06
N VAL A 21 -28.45 -3.19 -9.92
CA VAL A 21 -27.35 -3.48 -8.99
C VAL A 21 -26.30 -4.37 -9.64
N SER A 22 -26.70 -5.45 -10.33
CA SER A 22 -25.78 -6.34 -11.03
C SER A 22 -24.97 -5.61 -12.11
N ILE A 23 -25.60 -4.75 -12.91
CA ILE A 23 -24.91 -3.95 -13.93
C ILE A 23 -23.90 -2.97 -13.30
N SER A 24 -24.25 -2.33 -12.19
CA SER A 24 -23.35 -1.43 -11.46
C SER A 24 -22.13 -2.15 -10.87
N ILE A 25 -22.32 -3.36 -10.35
CA ILE A 25 -21.24 -4.20 -9.81
C ILE A 25 -20.32 -4.67 -10.96
N LEU A 26 -20.89 -5.17 -12.07
CA LEU A 26 -20.15 -5.59 -13.27
C LEU A 26 -19.29 -4.45 -13.83
N LYS A 27 -19.84 -3.23 -13.93
CA LYS A 27 -19.10 -2.06 -14.40
C LYS A 27 -17.94 -1.71 -13.47
N SER A 28 -18.17 -1.73 -12.16
CA SER A 28 -17.14 -1.41 -11.16
C SER A 28 -16.03 -2.46 -11.13
N ALA A 29 -16.40 -3.74 -11.19
CA ALA A 29 -15.47 -4.86 -11.31
C ALA A 29 -14.64 -4.78 -12.60
N GLY A 30 -15.26 -4.45 -13.73
CA GLY A 30 -14.58 -4.28 -15.01
C GLY A 30 -13.50 -3.18 -14.97
N VAL A 31 -13.80 -2.04 -14.36
CA VAL A 31 -12.83 -0.95 -14.16
C VAL A 31 -11.64 -1.42 -13.32
N VAL A 32 -11.89 -2.04 -12.16
CA VAL A 32 -10.82 -2.53 -11.28
C VAL A 32 -9.95 -3.57 -12.00
N THR A 33 -10.56 -4.50 -12.74
CA THR A 33 -9.84 -5.51 -13.51
C THR A 33 -8.95 -4.92 -14.59
N ILE A 34 -9.46 -3.97 -15.39
CA ILE A 34 -8.67 -3.29 -16.44
C ILE A 34 -7.46 -2.56 -15.84
N PHE A 35 -7.67 -1.79 -14.77
CA PHE A 35 -6.58 -1.07 -14.12
C PHE A 35 -5.57 -2.02 -13.46
N THR A 36 -6.04 -3.14 -12.90
CA THR A 36 -5.17 -4.17 -12.33
C THR A 36 -4.30 -4.81 -13.42
N LEU A 37 -4.88 -5.19 -14.56
CA LEU A 37 -4.14 -5.73 -15.69
C LEU A 37 -3.11 -4.72 -16.22
N LEU A 38 -3.52 -3.47 -16.41
CA LEU A 38 -2.62 -2.40 -16.86
C LEU A 38 -1.49 -2.15 -15.87
N SER A 39 -1.74 -2.20 -14.57
CA SER A 39 -0.71 -2.12 -13.55
C SER A 39 0.29 -3.28 -13.64
N ARG A 40 -0.17 -4.50 -13.93
CA ARG A 40 0.73 -5.66 -14.06
C ARG A 40 1.60 -5.54 -15.31
N ILE A 41 1.02 -5.10 -16.42
CA ILE A 41 1.78 -4.81 -17.64
C ILE A 41 2.82 -3.72 -17.38
N MET A 42 2.46 -2.62 -16.72
CA MET A 42 3.41 -1.56 -16.38
C MET A 42 4.49 -2.01 -15.39
N GLY A 43 4.17 -2.94 -14.48
CA GLY A 43 5.17 -3.58 -13.62
C GLY A 43 6.19 -4.38 -14.44
N ALA A 44 5.72 -5.21 -15.37
CA ALA A 44 6.61 -5.96 -16.26
C ALA A 44 7.47 -5.04 -17.13
N VAL A 45 6.90 -3.95 -17.66
CA VAL A 45 7.65 -2.94 -18.42
C VAL A 45 8.74 -2.31 -17.53
N ARG A 46 8.41 -1.91 -16.30
CA ARG A 46 9.40 -1.39 -15.34
C ARG A 46 10.55 -2.38 -15.14
N ASP A 47 10.25 -3.65 -14.96
CA ASP A 47 11.27 -4.67 -14.71
C ASP A 47 12.18 -4.87 -15.94
N LEU A 48 11.63 -4.79 -17.16
CA LEU A 48 12.43 -4.78 -18.40
C LEU A 48 13.37 -3.57 -18.47
N PHE A 49 12.90 -2.37 -18.08
CA PHE A 49 13.74 -1.17 -18.04
C PHE A 49 14.86 -1.30 -17.00
N ILE A 50 14.55 -1.80 -15.80
CA ILE A 50 15.55 -2.04 -14.75
C ILE A 50 16.61 -3.02 -15.26
N ALA A 51 16.19 -4.15 -15.84
CA ALA A 51 17.10 -5.16 -16.37
C ALA A 51 17.95 -4.61 -17.54
N ASN A 52 17.39 -3.75 -18.40
CA ASN A 52 18.13 -3.18 -19.52
C ASN A 52 19.16 -2.12 -19.09
N ILE A 53 18.82 -1.28 -18.12
CA ILE A 53 19.68 -0.16 -17.68
C ILE A 53 20.74 -0.63 -16.67
N PHE A 54 20.34 -1.45 -15.70
CA PHE A 54 21.21 -1.84 -14.58
C PHE A 54 21.71 -3.29 -14.67
N GLY A 55 21.13 -4.12 -15.54
CA GLY A 55 21.46 -5.55 -15.64
C GLY A 55 20.96 -6.37 -14.46
N ALA A 56 21.22 -7.68 -14.51
CA ALA A 56 21.09 -8.57 -13.36
C ALA A 56 22.46 -8.67 -12.66
N GLY A 57 22.54 -8.25 -11.40
CA GLY A 57 23.80 -8.22 -10.65
C GLY A 57 23.64 -7.56 -9.29
N LEU A 58 24.77 -7.32 -8.60
CA LEU A 58 24.85 -6.84 -7.22
C LEU A 58 23.94 -5.64 -6.92
N VAL A 59 23.97 -4.61 -7.76
CA VAL A 59 23.21 -3.36 -7.56
C VAL A 59 21.70 -3.56 -7.69
N THR A 60 21.26 -4.39 -8.64
CA THR A 60 19.84 -4.69 -8.87
C THR A 60 19.29 -5.59 -7.77
N ASP A 61 20.07 -6.60 -7.35
CA ASP A 61 19.74 -7.43 -6.18
C ASP A 61 19.59 -6.59 -4.91
N ALA A 62 20.51 -5.64 -4.68
CA ALA A 62 20.46 -4.71 -3.56
C ALA A 62 19.19 -3.85 -3.58
N PHE A 63 18.83 -3.26 -4.73
CA PHE A 63 17.60 -2.49 -4.87
C PHE A 63 16.34 -3.33 -4.63
N ILE A 64 16.24 -4.49 -5.27
CA ILE A 64 15.09 -5.39 -5.17
C ILE A 64 14.85 -5.79 -3.71
N GLN A 65 15.93 -6.14 -3.02
CA GLN A 65 15.89 -6.57 -1.65
C GLN A 65 15.55 -5.40 -0.69
N ALA A 66 16.19 -4.25 -0.89
CA ALA A 66 15.88 -3.03 -0.17
C ALA A 66 14.42 -2.61 -0.32
N PHE A 67 13.85 -2.70 -1.53
CA PHE A 67 12.47 -2.32 -1.80
C PHE A 67 11.45 -3.33 -1.25
N THR A 68 11.86 -4.59 -1.04
CA THR A 68 10.98 -5.61 -0.44
C THR A 68 10.59 -5.26 0.98
N ILE A 69 11.51 -4.71 1.77
CA ILE A 69 11.30 -4.38 3.19
C ILE A 69 10.11 -3.41 3.38
N PRO A 70 10.11 -2.17 2.83
CA PRO A 70 8.99 -1.26 2.98
C PRO A 70 7.71 -1.81 2.34
N ASN A 71 7.80 -2.64 1.30
CA ASN A 71 6.64 -3.29 0.70
C ASN A 71 5.98 -4.33 1.61
N VAL A 72 6.74 -5.06 2.42
CA VAL A 72 6.17 -5.97 3.43
C VAL A 72 5.40 -5.17 4.48
N PHE A 73 6.00 -4.08 5.00
CA PHE A 73 5.32 -3.19 5.95
C PHE A 73 4.07 -2.54 5.35
N ARG A 74 4.12 -2.16 4.09
CA ARG A 74 2.96 -1.66 3.33
C ARG A 74 1.85 -2.70 3.24
N ARG A 75 2.16 -3.96 2.97
CA ARG A 75 1.14 -5.03 2.93
C ARG A 75 0.50 -5.25 4.30
N LEU A 76 1.29 -5.16 5.38
CA LEU A 76 0.79 -5.25 6.75
C LEU A 76 -0.12 -4.07 7.09
N THR A 77 0.30 -2.84 6.79
CA THR A 77 -0.37 -1.62 7.30
C THR A 77 -1.43 -1.02 6.38
N ALA A 78 -1.35 -1.25 5.07
CA ALA A 78 -2.06 -0.45 4.07
C ALA A 78 -2.97 -1.29 3.16
N GLU A 79 -2.46 -2.37 2.55
CA GLU A 79 -3.19 -3.08 1.49
C GLU A 79 -4.25 -4.07 1.99
N GLY A 80 -3.97 -4.83 3.05
CA GLY A 80 -4.85 -5.93 3.49
C GLY A 80 -5.73 -5.57 4.68
N SER A 81 -5.12 -5.16 5.79
CA SER A 81 -5.81 -5.06 7.07
C SER A 81 -6.62 -3.77 7.23
N MET A 82 -6.04 -2.63 6.83
CA MET A 82 -6.65 -1.32 7.01
C MET A 82 -7.93 -1.17 6.19
N THR A 83 -7.91 -1.49 4.90
CA THR A 83 -9.12 -1.40 4.06
C THR A 83 -10.22 -2.35 4.54
N LEU A 84 -9.88 -3.58 4.95
CA LEU A 84 -10.85 -4.57 5.45
C LEU A 84 -11.50 -4.17 6.77
N ALA A 85 -10.74 -3.56 7.69
CA ALA A 85 -11.27 -3.11 8.98
C ALA A 85 -11.94 -1.73 8.90
N PHE A 86 -11.44 -0.84 8.04
CA PHE A 86 -11.92 0.53 7.87
C PHE A 86 -13.25 0.59 7.14
N LEU A 87 -13.38 -0.11 6.01
CA LEU A 87 -14.53 0.02 5.11
C LEU A 87 -15.87 -0.30 5.80
N PRO A 88 -16.01 -1.38 6.60
CA PRO A 88 -17.25 -1.67 7.32
C PRO A 88 -17.60 -0.57 8.34
N ILE A 89 -16.63 -0.12 9.14
CA ILE A 89 -16.86 0.92 10.17
C ILE A 89 -17.26 2.25 9.50
N TYR A 90 -16.55 2.66 8.45
CA TYR A 90 -16.84 3.89 7.74
C TYR A 90 -18.26 3.86 7.13
N THR A 91 -18.62 2.76 6.47
CA THR A 91 -19.94 2.60 5.84
C THR A 91 -21.05 2.57 6.90
N GLU A 92 -20.85 1.87 8.01
CA GLU A 92 -21.78 1.83 9.14
C GLU A 92 -22.04 3.22 9.73
N ILE A 93 -20.97 3.97 10.05
CA ILE A 93 -21.11 5.35 10.57
C ILE A 93 -21.83 6.24 9.56
N ARG A 94 -21.49 6.10 8.27
CA ARG A 94 -22.08 6.89 7.20
C ARG A 94 -23.57 6.62 7.03
N GLU A 95 -24.00 5.36 7.09
CA GLU A 95 -25.39 4.94 6.87
C GLU A 95 -26.26 5.13 8.10
N GLN A 96 -25.73 4.86 9.30
CA GLN A 96 -26.50 4.87 10.55
C GLN A 96 -26.45 6.19 11.30
N ARG A 97 -25.39 6.98 11.10
CA ARG A 97 -25.22 8.29 11.76
C ARG A 97 -25.25 9.39 10.70
N SER A 98 -24.10 9.80 10.19
CA SER A 98 -24.03 10.85 9.18
C SER A 98 -22.75 10.79 8.34
N ALA A 99 -22.81 11.37 7.15
CA ALA A 99 -21.63 11.53 6.29
C ALA A 99 -20.54 12.37 6.97
N GLU A 100 -20.92 13.40 7.73
CA GLU A 100 -19.97 14.25 8.45
C GLU A 100 -19.24 13.49 9.57
N GLU A 101 -19.93 12.61 10.30
CA GLU A 101 -19.29 11.75 11.29
C GLU A 101 -18.33 10.74 10.65
N ALA A 102 -18.69 10.17 9.50
CA ALA A 102 -17.81 9.26 8.76
C ALA A 102 -16.54 9.98 8.28
N LYS A 103 -16.66 11.21 7.76
CA LYS A 103 -15.52 12.07 7.37
C LYS A 103 -14.62 12.40 8.56
N ARG A 104 -15.21 12.67 9.73
CA ARG A 104 -14.46 12.91 10.99
C ARG A 104 -13.71 11.66 11.45
N PHE A 105 -14.36 10.51 11.43
CA PHE A 105 -13.71 9.22 11.69
C PHE A 105 -12.53 9.00 10.75
N ALA A 106 -12.73 9.17 9.44
CA ALA A 106 -11.67 9.07 8.45
C ALA A 106 -10.50 10.03 8.71
N SER A 107 -10.76 11.28 9.13
CA SER A 107 -9.71 12.25 9.48
C SER A 107 -8.92 11.84 10.73
N ARG A 108 -9.54 11.16 11.69
CA ARG A 108 -8.85 10.59 12.86
C ARG A 108 -8.03 9.37 12.47
N VAL A 109 -8.55 8.52 11.59
CA VAL A 109 -7.79 7.40 11.02
C VAL A 109 -6.58 7.91 10.23
N LEU A 110 -6.67 9.03 9.52
CA LEU A 110 -5.52 9.66 8.89
C LEU A 110 -4.44 10.05 9.92
N GLY A 111 -4.85 10.63 11.06
CA GLY A 111 -3.93 10.93 12.17
C GLY A 111 -3.26 9.67 12.74
N LEU A 112 -4.01 8.58 12.92
CA LEU A 112 -3.47 7.28 13.34
C LEU A 112 -2.47 6.73 12.31
N VAL A 113 -2.84 6.77 11.03
CA VAL A 113 -2.01 6.27 9.92
C VAL A 113 -0.69 7.03 9.89
N LEU A 114 -0.73 8.37 9.84
CA LEU A 114 0.48 9.20 9.79
C LEU A 114 1.37 9.02 11.02
N PHE A 115 0.77 8.96 12.22
CA PHE A 115 1.53 8.72 13.44
C PHE A 115 2.17 7.33 13.43
N GLY A 116 1.38 6.28 13.18
CA GLY A 116 1.84 4.90 13.22
C GLY A 116 2.90 4.60 12.16
N THR A 117 2.66 5.03 10.92
CA THR A 117 3.61 4.81 9.81
C THR A 117 4.81 5.73 9.91
N GLY A 118 4.65 6.94 10.47
CA GLY A 118 5.76 7.82 10.80
C GLY A 118 6.70 7.19 11.83
N LEU A 119 6.16 6.59 12.89
CA LEU A 119 6.95 5.86 13.89
C LEU A 119 7.65 4.64 13.27
N ILE A 120 6.92 3.82 12.52
CA ILE A 120 7.50 2.66 11.82
C ILE A 120 8.57 3.11 10.83
N CYS A 121 8.37 4.23 10.14
CA CYS A 121 9.35 4.79 9.21
C CYS A 121 10.63 5.22 9.92
N ALA A 122 10.52 5.99 11.00
CA ALA A 122 11.67 6.42 11.79
C ALA A 122 12.47 5.22 12.31
N LEU A 123 11.77 4.22 12.88
CA LEU A 123 12.41 2.98 13.34
C LEU A 123 13.04 2.20 12.19
N GLY A 124 12.36 2.08 11.05
CA GLY A 124 12.87 1.36 9.89
C GLY A 124 14.12 1.99 9.26
N MET A 125 14.23 3.32 9.29
CA MET A 125 15.43 4.02 8.85
C MET A 125 16.60 3.84 9.83
N ILE A 126 16.33 3.97 11.14
CA ILE A 126 17.34 3.77 12.20
C ILE A 126 17.87 2.34 12.18
N PHE A 127 16.95 1.37 12.18
CA PHE A 127 17.25 -0.06 12.20
C PHE A 127 17.37 -0.68 10.80
N SER A 128 17.65 0.12 9.77
CA SER A 128 17.81 -0.37 8.39
C SER A 128 18.84 -1.51 8.27
N PRO A 129 20.04 -1.45 8.87
CA PRO A 129 21.00 -2.56 8.79
C PRO A 129 20.42 -3.87 9.35
N GLN A 130 19.72 -3.80 10.48
CA GLN A 130 19.10 -4.96 11.12
C GLN A 130 17.95 -5.52 10.29
N LEU A 131 17.16 -4.66 9.65
CA LEU A 131 16.12 -5.08 8.71
C LEU A 131 16.71 -5.72 7.47
N VAL A 132 17.78 -5.16 6.90
CA VAL A 132 18.48 -5.77 5.76
C VAL A 132 19.05 -7.13 6.15
N TRP A 133 19.70 -7.24 7.31
CA TRP A 133 20.20 -8.52 7.81
C TRP A 133 19.09 -9.55 8.00
N LEU A 134 17.93 -9.14 8.56
CA LEU A 134 16.79 -10.04 8.72
C LEU A 134 16.25 -10.54 7.37
N PHE A 135 16.18 -9.67 6.37
CA PHE A 135 15.60 -9.99 5.07
C PHE A 135 16.58 -10.60 4.07
N ALA A 136 17.87 -10.38 4.26
CA ALA A 136 18.95 -10.79 3.35
C ALA A 136 20.28 -10.98 4.10
N ALA A 137 20.27 -11.92 5.05
CA ALA A 137 21.45 -12.23 5.86
C ALA A 137 22.66 -12.64 5.00
N GLY A 138 22.44 -13.26 3.83
CA GLY A 138 23.50 -13.66 2.91
C GLY A 138 24.29 -12.49 2.32
N PHE A 139 23.73 -11.27 2.31
CA PHE A 139 24.48 -10.10 1.87
C PHE A 139 25.52 -9.65 2.91
N ALA A 140 25.47 -10.13 4.15
CA ALA A 140 26.42 -9.74 5.19
C ALA A 140 27.88 -10.14 4.89
N GLU A 141 28.09 -11.11 3.99
CA GLU A 141 29.42 -11.53 3.51
C GLU A 141 30.03 -10.53 2.50
N ASP A 142 29.20 -9.69 1.88
CA ASP A 142 29.59 -8.63 0.94
C ASP A 142 29.26 -7.26 1.55
N ALA A 143 30.28 -6.61 2.11
CA ALA A 143 30.12 -5.33 2.80
C ALA A 143 29.58 -4.22 1.90
N GLU A 144 29.93 -4.21 0.61
CA GLU A 144 29.46 -3.20 -0.34
C GLU A 144 27.98 -3.41 -0.68
N LYS A 145 27.59 -4.65 -1.00
CA LYS A 145 26.20 -5.02 -1.29
C LYS A 145 25.29 -4.78 -0.08
N PHE A 146 25.73 -5.14 1.12
CA PHE A 146 24.99 -4.91 2.36
C PHE A 146 24.79 -3.42 2.64
N GLN A 147 25.85 -2.62 2.50
CA GLN A 147 25.78 -1.17 2.74
C GLN A 147 24.87 -0.48 1.70
N LEU A 148 25.00 -0.83 0.42
CA LEU A 148 24.15 -0.31 -0.64
C LEU A 148 22.66 -0.65 -0.38
N THR A 149 22.36 -1.90 -0.03
CA THR A 149 21.00 -2.34 0.30
C THR A 149 20.45 -1.57 1.51
N THR A 150 21.29 -1.33 2.52
CA THR A 150 20.94 -0.57 3.72
C THR A 150 20.61 0.88 3.39
N ASP A 151 21.40 1.53 2.54
CA ASP A 151 21.20 2.91 2.12
C ASP A 151 19.94 3.06 1.25
N LEU A 152 19.74 2.15 0.29
CA LEU A 152 18.54 2.11 -0.53
C LEU A 152 17.29 1.86 0.29
N ASN A 153 17.35 0.98 1.30
CA ASN A 153 16.24 0.74 2.21
C ASN A 153 15.92 2.01 3.01
N ARG A 154 16.93 2.71 3.55
CA ARG A 154 16.74 4.00 4.24
C ARG A 154 16.10 5.06 3.33
N LEU A 155 16.58 5.15 2.10
CA LEU A 155 16.07 6.08 1.09
C LEU A 155 14.59 5.79 0.78
N MET A 156 14.23 4.53 0.58
CA MET A 156 12.89 4.16 0.17
C MET A 156 11.91 4.03 1.33
N PHE A 157 12.36 3.84 2.57
CA PHE A 157 11.48 3.59 3.71
C PHE A 157 10.36 4.66 3.90
N PRO A 158 10.61 5.96 3.71
CA PRO A 158 9.58 7.01 3.75
C PRO A 158 8.41 6.81 2.79
N TYR A 159 8.58 6.01 1.72
CA TYR A 159 7.48 5.59 0.85
C TYR A 159 6.33 4.94 1.63
N LEU A 160 6.62 4.25 2.75
CA LEU A 160 5.61 3.64 3.60
C LEU A 160 4.54 4.65 4.04
N ILE A 161 4.95 5.86 4.44
CA ILE A 161 4.01 6.90 4.88
C ILE A 161 3.08 7.27 3.71
N LEU A 162 3.67 7.53 2.54
CA LEU A 162 2.95 7.94 1.33
C LEU A 162 1.93 6.89 0.92
N VAL A 163 2.35 5.63 0.82
CA VAL A 163 1.46 4.56 0.38
C VAL A 163 0.40 4.20 1.41
N SER A 164 0.64 4.41 2.70
CA SER A 164 -0.41 4.28 3.72
C SER A 164 -1.46 5.39 3.60
N VAL A 165 -1.09 6.62 3.20
CA VAL A 165 -2.06 7.68 2.85
C VAL A 165 -2.84 7.32 1.59
N VAL A 166 -2.19 6.73 0.59
CA VAL A 166 -2.84 6.19 -0.63
C VAL A 166 -3.87 5.12 -0.28
N ALA A 167 -3.56 4.21 0.66
CA ALA A 167 -4.50 3.19 1.10
C ALA A 167 -5.65 3.73 1.94
N TRP A 168 -5.38 4.68 2.84
CA TRP A 168 -6.43 5.40 3.58
C TRP A 168 -7.41 6.09 2.60
N SER A 169 -6.86 6.77 1.60
CA SER A 169 -7.64 7.45 0.55
C SER A 169 -8.45 6.44 -0.28
N MET A 170 -7.85 5.30 -0.63
CA MET A 170 -8.53 4.19 -1.31
C MET A 170 -9.69 3.64 -0.48
N GLY A 171 -9.52 3.48 0.83
CA GLY A 171 -10.59 3.02 1.73
C GLY A 171 -11.83 3.93 1.68
N ILE A 172 -11.63 5.25 1.73
CA ILE A 172 -12.70 6.24 1.60
C ILE A 172 -13.31 6.19 0.19
N LEU A 173 -12.49 6.31 -0.85
CA LEU A 173 -12.98 6.38 -2.23
C LEU A 173 -13.73 5.11 -2.64
N ASN A 174 -13.30 3.93 -2.16
CA ASN A 174 -14.02 2.68 -2.38
C ASN A 174 -15.38 2.68 -1.66
N ALA A 175 -15.46 3.17 -0.41
CA ALA A 175 -16.72 3.36 0.30
C ALA A 175 -17.68 4.33 -0.43
N GLU A 176 -17.09 5.33 -1.09
CA GLU A 176 -17.77 6.33 -1.91
C GLU A 176 -18.02 5.88 -3.37
N LYS A 177 -17.76 4.60 -3.69
CA LYS A 177 -17.93 3.99 -5.03
C LYS A 177 -17.10 4.66 -6.15
N ARG A 178 -15.95 5.24 -5.81
CA ARG A 178 -14.99 5.88 -6.72
C ARG A 178 -13.73 5.04 -6.88
N PHE A 179 -13.78 4.05 -7.77
CA PHE A 179 -12.73 3.02 -7.88
C PHE A 179 -11.56 3.38 -8.81
N ALA A 180 -11.74 4.31 -9.75
CA ALA A 180 -10.76 4.56 -10.81
C ALA A 180 -9.43 5.15 -10.30
N ALA A 181 -9.48 6.21 -9.48
CA ALA A 181 -8.27 6.84 -8.97
C ALA A 181 -7.44 5.89 -8.06
N PRO A 182 -8.05 5.14 -7.12
CA PRO A 182 -7.33 4.12 -6.37
C PRO A 182 -6.73 3.01 -7.24
N ALA A 183 -7.47 2.52 -8.24
CA ALA A 183 -7.00 1.44 -9.12
C ALA A 183 -5.86 1.89 -10.05
N ALA A 184 -5.80 3.17 -10.42
CA ALA A 184 -4.74 3.73 -11.25
C ALA A 184 -3.44 4.02 -10.48
N ALA A 185 -3.47 4.13 -9.15
CA ALA A 185 -2.30 4.53 -8.35
C ALA A 185 -1.04 3.66 -8.61
N PRO A 186 -1.10 2.32 -8.70
CA PRO A 186 0.08 1.50 -8.99
C PRO A 186 0.77 1.81 -10.32
N ILE A 187 0.05 2.30 -11.33
CA ILE A 187 0.61 2.67 -12.63
C ILE A 187 1.60 3.83 -12.47
N PHE A 188 1.24 4.86 -11.69
CA PHE A 188 2.08 6.03 -11.47
C PHE A 188 3.36 5.70 -10.70
N LEU A 189 3.31 4.73 -9.79
CA LEU A 189 4.53 4.25 -9.13
C LEU A 189 5.49 3.61 -10.13
N ASN A 190 5.00 2.75 -11.01
CA ASN A 190 5.85 2.12 -12.03
C ASN A 190 6.42 3.16 -13.00
N LEU A 191 5.61 4.11 -13.45
CA LEU A 191 6.06 5.22 -14.31
C LEU A 191 7.12 6.08 -13.63
N ALA A 192 6.98 6.36 -12.33
CA ALA A 192 7.97 7.14 -11.58
C ALA A 192 9.28 6.38 -11.38
N ILE A 193 9.23 5.06 -11.17
CA ILE A 193 10.45 4.23 -11.08
C ILE A 193 11.17 4.21 -12.44
N ILE A 194 10.44 4.00 -13.55
CA ILE A 194 11.02 4.07 -14.91
C ILE A 194 11.59 5.47 -15.16
N GLY A 195 10.83 6.52 -14.81
CA GLY A 195 11.28 7.90 -14.93
C GLY A 195 12.54 8.16 -14.12
N GLY A 196 12.64 7.67 -12.88
CA GLY A 196 13.84 7.77 -12.05
C GLY A 196 15.04 7.04 -12.65
N ALA A 197 14.82 5.85 -13.22
CA ALA A 197 15.85 5.09 -13.93
C ALA A 197 16.43 5.85 -15.13
N ILE A 198 15.58 6.50 -15.92
CA ILE A 198 16.00 7.17 -17.16
C ILE A 198 16.51 8.59 -16.90
N SER A 199 15.84 9.34 -16.03
CA SER A 199 16.05 10.78 -15.87
C SER A 199 16.88 11.18 -14.67
N LEU A 200 16.88 10.40 -13.57
CA LEU A 200 17.65 10.73 -12.37
C LEU A 200 18.95 9.94 -12.29
N ALA A 201 18.93 8.64 -12.64
CA ALA A 201 20.10 7.77 -12.55
C ALA A 201 21.37 8.33 -13.24
N PRO A 202 21.30 9.00 -14.41
CA PRO A 202 22.49 9.56 -15.07
C PRO A 202 23.19 10.69 -14.29
N TRP A 203 22.51 11.30 -13.33
CA TRP A 203 23.00 12.47 -12.58
C TRP A 203 23.47 12.12 -11.16
N LEU A 204 23.34 10.87 -10.75
CA LEU A 204 23.65 10.41 -9.40
C LEU A 204 24.97 9.65 -9.38
N GLU A 205 25.74 9.81 -8.29
CA GLU A 205 26.99 9.07 -8.09
C GLU A 205 26.77 7.56 -8.08
N ARG A 206 25.67 7.12 -7.47
CA ARG A 206 25.18 5.73 -7.51
C ARG A 206 23.90 5.69 -8.36
N PRO A 207 23.97 5.35 -9.66
CA PRO A 207 22.82 5.44 -10.58
C PRO A 207 21.57 4.67 -10.10
N ILE A 208 21.76 3.57 -9.37
CA ILE A 208 20.66 2.75 -8.81
C ILE A 208 19.77 3.52 -7.83
N GLU A 209 20.28 4.57 -7.18
CA GLU A 209 19.47 5.46 -6.33
C GLU A 209 18.37 6.17 -7.12
N GLY A 210 18.51 6.33 -8.44
CA GLY A 210 17.47 6.88 -9.30
C GLY A 210 16.17 6.09 -9.20
N LEU A 211 16.25 4.77 -9.02
CA LEU A 211 15.07 3.93 -8.75
C LEU A 211 14.46 4.22 -7.37
N GLY A 212 15.29 4.40 -6.34
CA GLY A 212 14.85 4.71 -4.99
C GLY A 212 14.13 6.07 -4.91
N TRP A 213 14.68 7.10 -5.57
CA TRP A 213 13.99 8.39 -5.73
C TRP A 213 12.71 8.24 -6.55
N GLY A 214 12.72 7.42 -7.60
CA GLY A 214 11.54 7.07 -8.38
C GLY A 214 10.41 6.45 -7.53
N VAL A 215 10.74 5.62 -6.54
CA VAL A 215 9.77 5.07 -5.57
C VAL A 215 9.13 6.18 -4.72
N LEU A 216 9.93 7.10 -4.18
CA LEU A 216 9.43 8.22 -3.37
C LEU A 216 8.55 9.17 -4.19
N LEU A 217 9.01 9.56 -5.38
CA LEU A 217 8.25 10.39 -6.31
C LEU A 217 6.95 9.69 -6.76
N GLY A 218 7.02 8.38 -6.99
CA GLY A 218 5.85 7.56 -7.30
C GLY A 218 4.82 7.58 -6.17
N GLY A 219 5.26 7.43 -4.92
CA GLY A 219 4.38 7.57 -3.75
C GLY A 219 3.71 8.94 -3.69
N LEU A 220 4.44 10.02 -3.98
CA LEU A 220 3.87 11.37 -4.03
C LEU A 220 2.83 11.51 -5.14
N LEU A 221 3.13 11.03 -6.35
CA LEU A 221 2.19 11.02 -7.48
C LEU A 221 0.93 10.23 -7.16
N GLN A 222 1.05 9.10 -6.47
CA GLN A 222 -0.10 8.30 -6.02
C GLN A 222 -1.00 9.07 -5.05
N VAL A 223 -0.42 9.83 -4.11
CA VAL A 223 -1.18 10.69 -3.20
C VAL A 223 -1.89 11.78 -4.01
N PHE A 224 -1.15 12.52 -4.83
CA PHE A 224 -1.70 13.62 -5.64
C PHE A 224 -2.81 13.16 -6.60
N LEU A 225 -2.70 11.97 -7.16
CA LEU A 225 -3.73 11.38 -8.03
C LEU A 225 -5.09 11.24 -7.32
N GLN A 226 -5.10 10.92 -6.02
CA GLN A 226 -6.32 10.69 -5.27
C GLN A 226 -6.95 11.97 -4.71
N ILE A 227 -6.15 13.03 -4.49
CA ILE A 227 -6.59 14.31 -3.92
C ILE A 227 -7.84 14.90 -4.63
N PRO A 228 -7.89 15.02 -5.98
CA PRO A 228 -9.07 15.55 -6.65
C PRO A 228 -10.33 14.72 -6.39
N SER A 229 -10.20 13.40 -6.25
CA SER A 229 -11.32 12.51 -5.95
C SER A 229 -11.79 12.64 -4.50
N LEU A 230 -10.86 12.88 -3.56
CA LEU A 230 -11.18 13.15 -2.15
C LEU A 230 -11.90 14.50 -1.98
N PHE A 231 -11.49 15.53 -2.70
CA PHE A 231 -12.21 16.81 -2.71
C PHE A 231 -13.64 16.68 -3.26
N ARG A 232 -13.85 15.84 -4.28
CA ARG A 232 -15.19 15.56 -4.83
C ARG A 232 -16.12 14.80 -3.89
N VAL A 233 -15.59 14.18 -2.85
CA VAL A 233 -16.40 13.58 -1.76
C VAL A 233 -16.33 14.44 -0.49
N GLU A 234 -15.77 15.65 -0.60
CA GLU A 234 -15.64 16.63 0.47
C GLU A 234 -14.97 16.06 1.72
N GLN A 235 -14.03 15.13 1.54
CA GLN A 235 -13.27 14.55 2.64
C GLN A 235 -12.18 15.54 3.07
N PRO A 236 -12.14 15.95 4.36
CA PRO A 236 -11.02 16.74 4.87
C PRO A 236 -9.70 15.96 4.81
N LEU A 237 -8.64 16.63 4.35
CA LEU A 237 -7.28 16.07 4.28
C LEU A 237 -6.42 16.40 5.51
N LEU A 238 -7.03 16.99 6.54
CA LEU A 238 -6.33 17.37 7.77
C LEU A 238 -6.43 16.25 8.80
N PRO A 239 -5.30 15.72 9.30
CA PRO A 239 -5.31 14.71 10.35
C PRO A 239 -5.92 15.28 11.63
N LYS A 240 -6.70 14.45 12.33
CA LYS A 240 -7.29 14.78 13.64
C LYS A 240 -6.73 13.87 14.73
N ILE A 241 -6.79 14.35 15.97
CA ILE A 241 -6.41 13.61 17.18
C ILE A 241 -7.23 12.32 17.28
N PHE A 242 -6.55 11.18 17.42
CA PHE A 242 -7.16 9.85 17.36
C PHE A 242 -7.22 9.10 18.70
N TRP A 243 -6.39 9.49 19.68
CA TRP A 243 -6.06 8.72 20.90
C TRP A 243 -7.21 8.48 21.89
N LEU A 244 -8.37 9.11 21.68
CA LEU A 244 -9.53 9.03 22.57
C LEU A 244 -10.83 8.67 21.82
N ASP A 245 -10.73 8.28 20.56
CA ASP A 245 -11.90 7.99 19.74
C ASP A 245 -12.34 6.51 19.86
N PRO A 246 -13.60 6.22 20.25
CA PRO A 246 -14.10 4.85 20.37
C PRO A 246 -14.07 4.06 19.07
N GLU A 247 -14.32 4.70 17.92
CA GLU A 247 -14.34 4.03 16.61
C GLU A 247 -12.92 3.73 16.14
N VAL A 248 -11.94 4.57 16.46
CA VAL A 248 -10.51 4.26 16.25
C VAL A 248 -10.08 3.07 17.10
N LYS A 249 -10.53 2.98 18.37
CA LYS A 249 -10.27 1.79 19.20
C LYS A 249 -10.93 0.54 18.63
N ARG A 250 -12.16 0.66 18.10
CA ARG A 250 -12.86 -0.42 17.40
C ARG A 250 -12.07 -0.88 16.17
N LEU A 251 -11.56 0.06 15.37
CA LEU A 251 -10.70 -0.21 14.22
C LEU A 251 -9.45 -1.00 14.64
N LEU A 252 -8.73 -0.54 15.67
CA LEU A 252 -7.52 -1.23 16.16
C LEU A 252 -7.81 -2.66 16.66
N LYS A 253 -8.96 -2.89 17.31
CA LYS A 253 -9.39 -4.24 17.72
C LYS A 253 -9.63 -5.17 16.52
N LEU A 254 -10.18 -4.65 15.43
CA LEU A 254 -10.39 -5.43 14.20
C LEU A 254 -9.08 -5.63 13.42
N LEU A 255 -8.17 -4.66 13.48
CA LEU A 255 -6.86 -4.74 12.85
C LEU A 255 -6.00 -5.86 13.45
N GLY A 256 -6.01 -6.06 14.77
CA GLY A 256 -5.17 -7.07 15.44
C GLY A 256 -5.24 -8.47 14.80
N PRO A 257 -6.42 -9.11 14.73
CA PRO A 257 -6.59 -10.42 14.09
C PRO A 257 -6.26 -10.41 12.60
N SER A 258 -6.63 -9.34 11.88
CA SER A 258 -6.36 -9.22 10.45
C SER A 258 -4.86 -9.12 10.14
N LEU A 259 -4.13 -8.32 10.93
CA LEU A 259 -2.68 -8.18 10.86
C LEU A 259 -1.98 -9.51 11.11
N PHE A 260 -2.46 -10.31 12.06
CA PHE A 260 -1.92 -11.65 12.31
C PHE A 260 -2.05 -12.54 11.07
N GLY A 261 -3.22 -12.56 10.41
CA GLY A 261 -3.42 -13.32 9.18
C GLY A 261 -2.49 -12.88 8.04
N VAL A 262 -2.31 -11.57 7.85
CA VAL A 262 -1.40 -11.04 6.83
C VAL A 262 0.06 -11.31 7.18
N ALA A 263 0.42 -11.25 8.47
CA ALA A 263 1.79 -11.47 8.96
C ALA A 263 2.30 -12.87 8.64
N VAL A 264 1.46 -13.91 8.74
CA VAL A 264 1.83 -15.28 8.36
C VAL A 264 2.35 -15.35 6.92
N TYR A 265 1.64 -14.72 5.98
CA TYR A 265 2.08 -14.68 4.59
C TYR A 265 3.35 -13.84 4.39
N GLN A 266 3.50 -12.73 5.12
CA GLN A 266 4.71 -11.91 5.03
C GLN A 266 5.94 -12.62 5.60
N ILE A 267 5.80 -13.41 6.67
CA ILE A 267 6.90 -14.22 7.23
C ILE A 267 7.43 -15.18 6.17
N ASN A 268 6.55 -15.82 5.39
CA ASN A 268 6.97 -16.67 4.29
C ASN A 268 7.81 -15.90 3.25
N ILE A 269 7.37 -14.68 2.87
CA ILE A 269 8.16 -13.83 1.95
C ILE A 269 9.53 -13.49 2.54
N ILE A 270 9.60 -13.16 3.83
CA ILE A 270 10.87 -12.85 4.50
C ILE A 270 11.81 -14.05 4.46
N ILE A 271 11.32 -15.24 4.80
CA ILE A 271 12.11 -16.48 4.77
C ILE A 271 12.62 -16.77 3.36
N LEU A 272 11.74 -16.71 2.35
CA LEU A 272 12.11 -16.96 0.96
C LEU A 272 13.17 -15.96 0.46
N ARG A 273 13.04 -14.68 0.82
CA ARG A 273 14.02 -13.65 0.46
C ARG A 273 15.35 -13.85 1.16
N ASN A 274 15.31 -14.22 2.43
CA ASN A 274 16.51 -14.50 3.19
C ASN A 274 17.26 -15.71 2.61
N LEU A 275 16.56 -16.80 2.30
CA LEU A 275 17.16 -17.96 1.62
C LEU A 275 17.73 -17.60 0.24
N ALA A 276 17.00 -16.82 -0.56
CA ALA A 276 17.47 -16.36 -1.87
C ALA A 276 18.74 -15.50 -1.77
N SER A 277 18.94 -14.77 -0.67
CA SER A 277 20.13 -13.92 -0.48
C SER A 277 21.46 -14.67 -0.36
N PHE A 278 21.43 -15.99 -0.12
CA PHE A 278 22.61 -16.86 -0.10
C PHE A 278 22.95 -17.44 -1.49
N LEU A 279 22.15 -17.17 -2.52
CA LEU A 279 22.42 -17.61 -3.88
C LEU A 279 23.47 -16.69 -4.54
N PRO A 280 24.21 -17.18 -5.56
CA PRO A 280 25.12 -16.35 -6.35
C PRO A 280 24.44 -15.12 -6.95
N ASP A 281 25.19 -14.05 -7.18
CA ASP A 281 24.67 -12.78 -7.70
C ASP A 281 23.79 -12.93 -8.94
N GLY A 282 22.71 -12.17 -8.98
CA GLY A 282 21.71 -12.21 -10.06
C GLY A 282 20.66 -13.30 -9.92
N GLN A 283 20.86 -14.33 -9.10
CA GLN A 283 19.84 -15.36 -8.84
C GLN A 283 18.62 -14.80 -8.08
N VAL A 284 18.83 -13.81 -7.20
CA VAL A 284 17.74 -13.09 -6.53
C VAL A 284 16.88 -12.35 -7.57
N THR A 285 17.52 -11.75 -8.57
CA THR A 285 16.86 -11.13 -9.73
C THR A 285 16.12 -12.17 -10.59
N TYR A 286 16.68 -13.37 -10.83
CA TYR A 286 16.01 -14.45 -11.59
C TYR A 286 14.80 -15.07 -10.87
N TYR A 287 14.82 -15.11 -9.53
CA TYR A 287 13.70 -15.58 -8.72
C TYR A 287 12.56 -14.55 -8.60
N TYR A 288 12.82 -13.30 -8.98
CA TYR A 288 11.87 -12.18 -8.91
C TYR A 288 11.01 -12.09 -10.17
#